data_AF-A5N5N8-F1
#
_entry.id   AF-A5N5N8-F1
#
_cell.length_a   1.000
_cell.length_b   1.000
_cell.length_c   1.000
_cell.angle_alpha   90.00
_cell.angle_beta   90.00
_cell.angle_gamma   90.00
#
_symmetry.space_group_name_H-M   'P 1'
#
loop_
_entity.id
_entity.type
_entity.pdbx_description
1 polymer ?
#
loop_
_entity_poly.entity_id
_entity_poly.type
_entity_poly.pdbx_seq_one_letter_code
_entity_poly.pdbx_strand_id
1 'polypeptide(L)' 'MSEKLCYISSKEPFEYTLSVISGKWRLKIIYLLACMGTIRYGVLKKNIKY' A
#
# COMPACT_ATOMS: atom_id res chain seq x y z
N MET A 1 -7.21 17.89 -27.41
CA MET A 1 -7.69 17.36 -26.11
C MET A 1 -6.82 18.01 -25.06
N SER A 2 -7.36 18.90 -24.22
CA SER A 2 -6.54 19.62 -23.23
C SER A 2 -6.11 18.65 -22.14
N GLU A 3 -4.82 18.36 -22.04
CA GLU A 3 -4.29 17.55 -20.95
C GLU A 3 -4.47 18.31 -19.64
N LYS A 4 -5.32 17.80 -18.76
CA LYS A 4 -5.46 18.35 -17.41
C LYS A 4 -4.28 17.88 -16.58
N LEU A 5 -3.32 18.77 -16.35
CA LEU A 5 -2.24 18.55 -15.40
C LEU A 5 -2.79 18.68 -13.99
N CYS A 6 -2.86 17.57 -13.25
CA CYS A 6 -3.17 17.55 -11.83
C CYS A 6 -1.88 17.81 -11.03
N TYR A 7 -1.94 18.73 -10.06
CA TYR A 7 -0.83 18.99 -9.14
C TYR A 7 -1.26 18.68 -7.70
N ILE A 8 -0.37 18.07 -6.93
CA ILE A 8 -0.60 17.79 -5.50
C ILE A 8 -0.33 19.08 -4.73
N SER A 9 -1.40 19.84 -4.46
CA SER A 9 -1.40 20.97 -3.53
C SER A 9 -1.97 20.49 -2.20
N SER A 10 -1.27 20.74 -1.09
CA SER A 10 -1.46 20.20 0.26
C SER A 10 -0.79 18.83 0.51
N LYS A 11 0.34 18.89 1.21
CA LYS A 11 1.24 17.79 1.55
C LYS A 11 0.77 16.95 2.75
N GLU A 12 -0.53 16.84 2.99
CA GLU A 12 -1.01 16.21 4.23
C GLU A 12 -1.65 14.83 4.00
N PRO A 13 -2.73 14.65 3.19
CA PRO A 13 -3.37 13.33 3.09
C PRO A 13 -2.65 12.37 2.14
N PHE A 14 -2.16 12.86 0.99
CA PHE A 14 -1.48 12.03 0.00
C PHE A 14 -0.13 11.56 0.52
N GLU A 15 0.70 12.47 1.02
CA GLU A 15 2.00 12.13 1.61
C GLU A 15 1.83 11.21 2.83
N TYR A 16 0.81 11.43 3.66
CA TYR A 16 0.49 10.51 4.76
C TYR A 16 0.14 9.11 4.24
N THR A 17 -0.76 9.02 3.25
CA THR A 17 -1.12 7.74 2.64
C THR A 17 0.10 7.05 2.05
N LEU A 18 0.91 7.80 1.29
CA LEU A 18 2.17 7.33 0.73
C LEU A 18 3.08 6.81 1.84
N SER A 19 3.21 7.53 2.96
CA SER A 19 4.03 7.10 4.10
C SER A 19 3.53 5.81 4.76
N VAL A 20 2.21 5.57 4.76
CA VAL A 20 1.59 4.35 5.30
C VAL A 20 1.81 3.17 4.37
N ILE A 21 1.63 3.35 3.05
CA ILE A 21 1.69 2.26 2.07
C ILE A 21 3.11 1.99 1.53
N SER A 22 4.01 2.96 1.66
CA SER A 22 5.39 2.87 1.17
C SER A 22 6.22 1.86 1.94
N GLY A 23 7.31 1.43 1.32
CA GLY A 23 8.25 0.47 1.87
C GLY A 23 8.07 -0.93 1.28
N LYS A 24 9.09 -1.76 1.46
CA LYS A 24 9.24 -3.05 0.74
C LYS A 24 8.08 -4.02 0.93
N TRP A 25 7.41 -3.98 2.08
CA TRP A 25 6.49 -5.03 2.51
C TRP A 25 5.06 -4.58 2.76
N ARG A 26 4.81 -3.28 3.00
CA ARG A 26 3.51 -2.83 3.52
C ARG A 26 2.37 -3.09 2.53
N LEU A 27 2.57 -2.73 1.26
CA LEU A 27 1.59 -2.99 0.21
C LEU A 27 1.38 -4.51 -0.02
N LYS A 28 2.45 -5.31 0.04
CA LYS A 28 2.39 -6.78 -0.08
C LYS A 28 1.54 -7.39 1.06
N ILE A 29 1.72 -6.91 2.29
CA ILE A 29 0.93 -7.34 3.45
C ILE A 29 -0.55 -6.97 3.27
N ILE A 30 -0.84 -5.71 2.93
CA ILE A 30 -2.22 -5.23 2.73
C ILE A 30 -2.91 -6.05 1.63
N TYR A 31 -2.23 -6.30 0.52
CA TYR A 31 -2.75 -7.12 -0.57
C TYR A 31 -3.08 -8.55 -0.12
N LEU A 32 -2.17 -9.20 0.60
CA LEU A 32 -2.40 -10.57 1.08
C LEU A 32 -3.55 -10.65 2.07
N LEU A 33 -3.69 -9.67 2.96
CA LEU A 33 -4.81 -9.59 3.89
C LEU A 33 -6.14 -9.31 3.16
N ALA A 34 -6.13 -8.51 2.09
CA ALA A 34 -7.31 -8.29 1.27
C ALA A 34 -7.74 -9.56 0.52
N CYS A 35 -6.80 -10.36 0.02
CA CYS A 35 -7.09 -11.61 -0.70
C CYS A 35 -7.48 -12.78 0.21
N MET A 36 -6.80 -12.94 1.35
CA MET A 36 -6.93 -14.12 2.22
C MET A 36 -7.76 -13.85 3.48
N GLY A 37 -8.10 -12.60 3.76
CA GLY A 37 -8.75 -12.19 5.00
C GLY A 37 -7.81 -12.28 6.22
N THR A 38 -8.39 -12.55 7.39
CA THR A 38 -7.65 -12.66 8.64
C THR A 38 -6.85 -13.96 8.69
N ILE A 39 -5.52 -13.85 8.61
CA ILE A 39 -4.59 -14.99 8.65
C ILE A 39 -3.60 -14.86 9.80
N ARG A 40 -3.06 -16.01 10.26
CA ARG A 40 -1.99 -16.03 11.25
C ARG A 40 -0.67 -15.52 10.66
N TYR A 41 0.17 -14.91 11.50
CA TYR A 41 1.46 -14.35 11.11
C TYR A 41 2.36 -15.34 10.34
N GLY A 42 2.41 -16.62 10.75
CA GLY A 42 3.21 -17.62 10.06
C GLY A 42 2.78 -17.86 8.61
N VAL A 43 1.47 -17.82 8.35
CA VAL A 43 0.92 -17.91 6.99
C VAL A 43 1.28 -16.66 6.20
N LEU A 44 1.10 -15.47 6.79
CA LEU A 44 1.46 -14.20 6.15
C LEU A 44 2.95 -14.18 5.76
N LYS A 45 3.84 -14.50 6.70
CA LYS A 45 5.30 -14.52 6.49
C LYS A 45 5.72 -15.51 5.40
N LYS A 46 5.10 -16.70 5.34
CA LYS A 46 5.41 -17.72 4.31
C LYS A 46 4.99 -17.27 2.90
N ASN A 47 3.92 -16.50 2.79
CA ASN A 47 3.37 -16.06 1.50
C ASN A 47 3.97 -14.74 0.99
N ILE A 48 4.63 -13.99 1.86
CA ILE A 48 5.43 -12.83 1.47
C ILE A 48 6.79 -13.31 0.93
N LYS A 49 6.89 -13.45 -0.39
CA LYS A 49 8.17 -13.76 -1.06
C LYS A 49 9.05 -12.50 -1.16
N TYR A 50 10.36 -12.69 -0.95
CA TYR A 50 11.42 -11.68 -1.10
C TYR A 50 11.39 -11.05 -2.49
#